data_AF-A0A8T3PB75-F1
#
_entry.id   AF-A0A8T3PB75-F1
#
_cell.length_a   1.000
_cell.length_b   1.000
_cell.length_c   1.000
_cell.angle_alpha   90.00
_cell.angle_beta   90.00
_cell.angle_gamma   90.00
#
_symmetry.space_group_name_H-M   'P 1'
#
loop_
_entity.id
_entity.type
_entity.pdbx_description
1 polymer ?
#
loop_
_entity_poly.entity_id
_entity_poly.type
_entity_poly.pdbx_seq_one_letter_code
_entity_poly.pdbx_strand_id
1 'polypeptide(L)' 'MTADTEAIPAAAMPIHRLLVANRGELVPRIARTCRELRVTCLALVAADQRDTWWSRAADEIVPLAGSYLDTQAILD' A
#
# COMPACT_ATOMS: atom_id res chain seq x y z
N MET A 1 1.01 11.39 -28.69
CA MET A 1 1.70 10.17 -28.27
C MET A 1 0.91 9.55 -27.13
N THR A 2 -0.21 8.93 -27.47
CA THR A 2 -1.01 8.14 -26.53
C THR A 2 -0.22 6.87 -26.30
N ALA A 3 0.43 6.75 -25.15
CA ALA A 3 0.89 5.45 -24.71
C ALA A 3 -0.39 4.64 -24.44
N ASP A 4 -0.70 3.74 -25.35
CA ASP A 4 -1.70 2.71 -25.15
C ASP A 4 -1.34 2.01 -23.84
N THR A 5 -2.12 2.31 -22.79
CA THR A 5 -2.07 1.56 -21.55
C THR A 5 -2.74 0.24 -21.86
N GLU A 6 -1.96 -0.68 -22.44
CA GLU A 6 -2.40 -2.05 -22.65
C GLU A 6 -2.65 -2.61 -21.25
N ALA A 7 -3.93 -2.74 -20.89
CA ALA A 7 -4.33 -3.23 -19.60
C ALA A 7 -3.74 -4.63 -19.42
N ILE A 8 -2.86 -4.81 -18.43
CA ILE A 8 -2.35 -6.13 -18.09
C ILE A 8 -3.58 -7.00 -17.79
N PRO A 9 -3.81 -8.09 -18.52
CA PRO A 9 -4.99 -8.92 -18.32
C PRO A 9 -5.03 -9.38 -16.85
N ALA A 10 -6.18 -9.27 -16.19
CA ALA A 10 -6.32 -9.52 -14.75
C ALA A 10 -5.84 -10.92 -14.32
N ALA A 11 -5.83 -11.88 -15.24
CA ALA A 11 -5.29 -13.23 -15.03
C ALA A 11 -3.76 -13.30 -14.93
N ALA A 12 -3.03 -12.24 -15.32
CA ALA A 12 -1.57 -12.17 -15.35
C ALA A 12 -0.95 -11.33 -14.21
N MET A 13 -1.76 -10.74 -13.33
CA MET A 13 -1.24 -9.93 -12.21
C MET A 13 -1.11 -10.81 -10.95
N PRO A 14 0.11 -11.26 -10.58
CA PRO A 14 0.31 -12.20 -9.47
C PRO A 14 0.10 -11.56 -8.09
N ILE A 15 0.02 -10.23 -8.03
CA ILE A 15 -0.10 -9.47 -6.78
C ILE A 15 -1.58 -9.10 -6.60
N HIS A 16 -2.20 -9.68 -5.57
CA HIS A 16 -3.59 -9.38 -5.19
C HIS A 16 -3.66 -8.43 -3.98
N ARG A 17 -2.61 -8.41 -3.17
CA ARG A 17 -2.49 -7.59 -1.96
C ARG A 17 -1.10 -6.96 -1.92
N LEU A 18 -1.03 -5.68 -1.60
CA LEU A 18 0.22 -4.91 -1.54
C LEU A 18 0.30 -4.15 -0.23
N LEU A 19 1.34 -4.47 0.56
CA LEU A 19 1.69 -3.75 1.78
C LEU A 19 2.60 -2.56 1.43
N VAL A 20 2.23 -1.36 1.89
CA VAL A 20 3.05 -0.16 1.76
C VAL A 20 3.93 -0.02 3.01
N ALA A 21 5.18 -0.46 2.91
CA ALA A 21 6.21 -0.26 3.94
C ALA A 21 6.76 1.18 3.93
N ASN A 22 5.87 2.16 3.99
CA ASN A 22 6.17 3.59 4.00
C ASN A 22 5.01 4.33 4.70
N ARG A 23 5.12 5.66 4.82
CA ARG A 23 4.17 6.51 5.54
C ARG A 23 3.87 7.80 4.78
N GLY A 24 2.89 8.56 5.28
CA GLY A 24 2.58 9.87 4.72
C GLY A 24 1.86 9.80 3.38
N GLU A 25 2.02 10.83 2.57
CA GLU A 25 1.34 11.01 1.27
C GLU A 25 1.61 9.92 0.22
N LEU A 26 2.69 9.14 0.38
CA LEU A 26 2.98 8.02 -0.51
C LEU A 26 1.92 6.91 -0.39
N VAL A 27 1.34 6.72 0.79
CA VAL A 27 0.31 5.69 1.01
C VAL A 27 -0.93 5.97 0.15
N PRO A 28 -1.57 7.16 0.20
CA PRO A 28 -2.67 7.50 -0.71
C PRO A 28 -2.32 7.40 -2.20
N ARG A 29 -1.09 7.77 -2.58
CA ARG A 29 -0.64 7.73 -3.98
C ARG A 29 -0.58 6.29 -4.48
N ILE A 30 -0.01 5.38 -3.71
CA ILE A 30 0.08 3.96 -4.05
C ILE A 30 -1.31 3.30 -3.98
N ALA A 31 -2.11 3.61 -2.96
CA ALA A 31 -3.46 3.09 -2.81
C ALA A 31 -4.35 3.43 -4.02
N ARG A 32 -4.22 4.63 -4.59
CA ARG A 32 -4.93 5.02 -5.81
C ARG A 32 -4.60 4.07 -6.97
N THR A 33 -3.32 3.80 -7.21
CA THR A 33 -2.90 2.89 -8.28
C THR A 33 -3.34 1.45 -7.99
N CYS A 34 -3.24 1.00 -6.74
CA CYS A 34 -3.75 -0.31 -6.33
C CYS A 34 -5.24 -0.45 -6.65
N ARG A 35 -6.05 0.59 -6.38
CA ARG A 35 -7.48 0.61 -6.74
C ARG A 35 -7.72 0.55 -8.25
N GLU A 36 -6.94 1.28 -9.06
CA GLU A 36 -7.01 1.23 -10.52
C GLU A 36 -6.67 -0.17 -11.06
N LEU A 37 -5.75 -0.88 -10.39
CA LEU A 37 -5.31 -2.23 -10.74
C LEU A 37 -6.15 -3.36 -10.09
N ARG A 38 -7.08 -3.03 -9.18
CA ARG A 38 -7.82 -4.00 -8.34
C ARG A 38 -6.91 -4.87 -7.43
N VAL A 39 -5.89 -4.24 -6.87
CA VAL A 39 -5.03 -4.78 -5.80
C VAL A 39 -5.50 -4.20 -4.47
N THR A 40 -5.65 -5.03 -3.44
CA THR A 40 -5.92 -4.55 -2.07
C THR A 40 -4.68 -3.87 -1.50
N CYS A 41 -4.80 -2.62 -1.09
CA CYS A 41 -3.71 -1.85 -0.50
C CYS A 41 -3.75 -1.94 1.04
N LEU A 42 -2.62 -2.28 1.65
CA LEU A 42 -2.45 -2.30 3.10
C LEU A 42 -1.47 -1.20 3.53
N ALA A 43 -1.89 -0.34 4.46
CA ALA A 43 -1.04 0.67 5.07
C ALA A 43 -0.38 0.11 6.34
N LEU A 44 0.96 0.09 6.35
CA LEU A 44 1.71 -0.21 7.56
C LEU A 44 1.74 1.04 8.46
N VAL A 45 1.36 0.91 9.74
CA VAL A 45 1.19 2.06 10.65
C VAL A 45 1.83 1.79 12.01
N ALA A 46 2.86 2.59 12.34
CA ALA A 46 3.50 2.57 13.65
C ALA A 46 2.57 3.08 14.78
N ALA A 47 2.87 2.68 16.01
CA ALA A 47 2.03 2.95 17.19
C ALA A 47 1.79 4.44 17.46
N ASP A 48 2.75 5.30 17.13
CA ASP A 48 2.71 6.76 17.27
C ASP A 48 1.98 7.46 16.10
N GLN A 49 1.52 6.69 15.11
CA GLN A 49 0.90 7.20 13.87
C GLN A 49 -0.53 6.70 13.62
N ARG A 50 -1.17 6.10 14.63
CA ARG A 50 -2.51 5.47 14.50
C ARG A 50 -3.58 6.41 13.96
N ASP A 51 -3.50 7.70 14.30
CA ASP A 51 -4.51 8.71 13.92
C ASP A 51 -4.15 9.53 12.67
N THR A 52 -3.16 9.07 11.90
CA THR A 52 -2.74 9.78 10.69
C THR A 52 -3.79 9.72 9.59
N TRP A 53 -4.03 10.85 8.93
CA TRP A 53 -5.02 10.97 7.85
C TRP A 53 -4.75 10.04 6.67
N TRP A 54 -3.47 9.81 6.35
CA TRP A 54 -3.05 9.09 5.15
C TRP A 54 -3.32 7.57 5.23
N SER A 55 -3.36 7.00 6.44
CA SER A 55 -3.61 5.56 6.65
C SER A 55 -4.99 5.14 6.15
N ARG A 56 -5.98 6.04 6.26
CA ARG A 56 -7.38 5.83 5.86
C ARG A 56 -7.59 5.74 4.34
N ALA A 57 -6.56 6.05 3.55
CA ALA A 57 -6.62 5.93 2.09
C ALA A 57 -6.38 4.49 1.60
N ALA A 58 -5.81 3.61 2.44
CA ALA A 58 -5.65 2.19 2.15
C ALA A 58 -6.92 1.40 2.52
N ASP A 59 -7.03 0.18 2.01
CA ASP A 59 -8.16 -0.70 2.28
C ASP A 59 -8.06 -1.32 3.69
N GLU A 60 -6.82 -1.61 4.11
CA GLU A 60 -6.52 -2.20 5.42
C GLU A 60 -5.37 -1.45 6.11
N ILE A 61 -5.39 -1.43 7.44
CA ILE A 61 -4.30 -0.94 8.28
C ILE A 61 -3.63 -2.13 8.97
N VAL A 62 -2.31 -2.24 8.82
CA VAL A 62 -1.47 -3.23 9.48
C VAL A 62 -0.64 -2.52 10.55
N PRO A 63 -0.80 -2.85 11.84
CA PRO A 63 0.03 -2.26 12.90
C PRO A 63 1.50 -2.69 12.74
N LEU A 64 2.42 -1.74 12.84
CA LEU A 64 3.86 -2.01 12.87
C LEU A 64 4.35 -2.08 14.31
N ALA A 65 4.89 -3.23 14.69
CA ALA A 65 5.56 -3.45 15.97
C ALA A 65 7.01 -2.92 15.91
N GLY A 66 7.18 -1.59 15.85
CA GLY A 66 8.51 -0.98 15.80
C GLY A 66 8.54 0.27 14.93
N SER A 67 9.60 0.40 14.13
CA SER A 67 9.81 1.54 13.23
C SER A 67 9.87 1.09 11.77
N TYR A 68 9.64 2.00 10.82
CA TYR A 68 9.77 1.72 9.38
C TYR A 68 11.20 1.39 8.93
N LEU A 69 12.19 1.42 9.84
CA LEU A 69 13.57 1.00 9.58
C LEU A 69 13.86 -0.40 10.16
N ASP A 70 12.89 -1.02 10.84
CA ASP A 70 13.00 -2.38 11.34
C ASP A 70 12.52 -3.36 10.27
N THR A 71 13.46 -3.94 9.53
CA THR A 71 13.17 -4.88 8.45
C THR A 71 12.41 -6.12 8.94
N GLN A 72 12.71 -6.64 10.13
CA GLN A 72 12.04 -7.85 10.62
C GLN A 72 10.59 -7.54 10.96
N ALA A 73 10.34 -6.44 11.67
CA ALA A 73 8.98 -6.02 12.00
C ALA A 73 8.12 -5.68 10.76
N ILE A 74 8.72 -5.41 9.60
CA ILE A 74 8.01 -5.21 8.33
C ILE A 74 7.67 -6.54 7.63
N LEU A 75 8.51 -7.56 7.80
CA LEU A 75 8.40 -8.85 7.10
C LEU A 75 7.59 -9.91 7.87
N ASP A 76 7.47 -9.76 9.19
CA ASP A 76 6.67 -10.62 10.08
C ASP A 76 5.16 -10.46 9.84
#